data_AF-A0AAN0JS47-F1
#
_entry.id   AF-A0AAN0JS47-F1
#
_cell.length_a   1.000
_cell.length_b   1.000
_cell.length_c   1.000
_cell.angle_alpha   90.00
_cell.angle_beta   90.00
_cell.angle_gamma   90.00
#
_symmetry.space_group_name_H-M   'P 1'
#
loop_
_entity.id
_entity.type
_entity.pdbx_description
1 polymer ?
#
loop_
_entity_poly.entity_id
_entity_poly.type
_entity_poly.pdbx_seq_one_letter_code
_entity_poly.pdbx_strand_id
1 'polypeptide(L)'
;MALHSVGQVSKNSKLESRVQQLMDWSSRRSIITLSSQKFNTLVKSRPRNYSIIAMLTALKPQRQRTVCKQAYEEYEILANSWRYSQQYSSQLFFVMTDIDEDEMDVFQQLHLTTCNRF
;
A
#
# COMPACT_ATOMS: atom_id res chain seq x y z
N MET A 1 13.95 -36.92 8.39
CA MET A 1 13.41 -35.58 8.71
C MET A 1 14.30 -34.52 8.07
N ALA A 2 13.99 -34.00 6.87
CA ALA A 2 14.74 -32.85 6.29
C ALA A 2 14.04 -32.13 5.12
N LEU A 3 12.72 -32.25 4.93
CA LEU A 3 12.01 -31.63 3.78
C LEU A 3 11.31 -30.29 4.11
N HIS A 4 11.38 -29.82 5.36
CA HIS A 4 10.64 -28.63 5.80
C HIS A 4 11.44 -27.30 5.78
N SER A 5 12.76 -27.32 5.57
CA SER A 5 13.61 -26.13 5.77
C SER A 5 13.75 -25.24 4.51
N VAL A 6 13.96 -25.84 3.32
CA VAL A 6 14.27 -25.08 2.09
C VAL A 6 13.12 -24.16 1.64
N GLY A 7 11.86 -24.62 1.80
CA GLY A 7 10.68 -23.84 1.45
C GLY A 7 10.34 -22.69 2.42
N GLN A 8 10.81 -22.75 3.67
CA GLN A 8 10.61 -21.66 4.64
C GLN A 8 11.66 -20.56 4.47
N VAL A 9 12.93 -20.92 4.22
CA VAL A 9 14.03 -19.96 3.99
C VAL A 9 13.75 -19.08 2.76
N SER A 10 13.24 -19.66 1.67
CA SER A 10 12.89 -18.91 0.44
C SER A 10 11.69 -17.96 0.62
N LYS A 11 10.71 -18.34 1.46
CA LYS A 11 9.54 -17.47 1.75
C LYS A 11 9.92 -16.31 2.66
N ASN A 12 10.77 -16.54 3.66
CA ASN A 12 11.27 -15.49 4.54
C ASN A 12 12.13 -14.48 3.77
N SER A 13 13.05 -14.94 2.92
CA SER A 13 13.88 -14.04 2.11
C SER A 13 13.05 -13.19 1.14
N LYS A 14 11.97 -13.74 0.58
CA LYS A 14 11.01 -12.98 -0.25
C LYS A 14 10.19 -11.97 0.56
N LEU A 15 9.89 -12.25 1.83
CA LEU A 15 9.18 -11.31 2.70
C LEU A 15 10.10 -10.16 3.13
N GLU A 16 11.34 -10.48 3.51
CA GLU A 16 12.36 -9.50 3.85
C GLU A 16 12.65 -8.54 2.70
N SER A 17 12.74 -9.05 1.46
CA SER A 17 12.96 -8.18 0.30
C SER A 17 11.79 -7.21 0.04
N ARG A 18 10.55 -7.62 0.34
CA ARG A 18 9.37 -6.74 0.27
C ARG A 18 9.43 -5.65 1.33
N VAL A 19 9.80 -6.00 2.57
CA VAL A 19 9.94 -5.04 3.67
C VAL A 19 11.06 -4.05 3.36
N GLN A 20 12.20 -4.52 2.87
CA GLN A 20 13.31 -3.65 2.49
C GLN A 20 12.91 -2.68 1.38
N GLN A 21 12.22 -3.17 0.34
CA GLN A 21 11.72 -2.33 -0.75
C GLN A 21 10.75 -1.24 -0.24
N LEU A 22 9.85 -1.60 0.68
CA LEU A 22 8.92 -0.63 1.29
C LEU A 22 9.66 0.42 2.13
N MET A 23 10.68 0.02 2.91
CA MET A 23 11.52 0.93 3.68
C MET A 23 12.31 1.89 2.78
N ASP A 24 12.87 1.38 1.68
CA ASP A 24 13.63 2.20 0.74
C ASP A 24 12.74 3.26 0.09
N TRP A 25 11.51 2.90 -0.28
CA TRP A 25 10.56 3.84 -0.86
C TRP A 25 9.99 4.80 0.17
N SER A 26 9.63 4.32 1.36
CA SER A 26 9.13 5.16 2.44
C SER A 26 10.18 6.13 2.93
N SER A 27 11.48 5.84 2.79
CA SER A 27 12.57 6.77 3.08
C SER A 27 12.58 8.00 2.17
N ARG A 28 12.06 7.89 0.94
CA ARG A 28 12.05 8.95 -0.08
C ARG A 28 10.76 9.79 -0.07
N ARG A 29 9.63 9.16 0.26
CA ARG A 29 8.28 9.76 0.24
C ARG A 29 7.48 9.18 1.41
N SER A 30 6.68 10.00 2.09
CA SER A 30 5.79 9.51 3.16
C SER A 30 4.67 8.61 2.63
N ILE A 31 4.21 8.83 1.40
CA ILE A 31 3.24 7.98 0.69
C ILE A 31 3.94 7.30 -0.50
N ILE A 32 3.80 5.98 -0.59
CA ILE A 32 4.35 5.18 -1.70
C ILE A 32 3.27 5.01 -2.79
N THR A 33 3.53 5.52 -3.99
CA THR A 33 2.66 5.27 -5.14
C THR A 33 2.97 3.91 -5.77
N LEU A 34 1.95 3.05 -5.87
CA LEU A 34 2.05 1.70 -6.42
C LEU A 34 1.28 1.56 -7.73
N SER A 35 1.86 0.79 -8.67
CA SER A 35 1.10 0.21 -9.78
C SER A 35 0.25 -0.96 -9.30
N SER A 36 -0.74 -1.36 -10.08
CA SER A 36 -1.62 -2.50 -9.79
C SER A 36 -0.87 -3.80 -9.51
N GLN A 37 0.17 -4.09 -10.29
CA GLN A 37 1.05 -5.23 -10.07
C GLN A 37 1.76 -5.17 -8.71
N LYS A 38 2.28 -3.99 -8.33
CA LYS A 38 2.94 -3.79 -7.04
C LYS A 38 1.94 -3.81 -5.89
N PHE A 39 0.73 -3.29 -6.08
CA PHE A 39 -0.35 -3.37 -5.10
C PHE A 39 -0.74 -4.82 -4.81
N ASN A 40 -0.95 -5.62 -5.85
CA ASN A 40 -1.22 -7.06 -5.70
C ASN A 40 -0.09 -7.77 -4.96
N THR A 41 1.16 -7.46 -5.32
CA THR A 41 2.33 -8.09 -4.71
C THR A 41 2.54 -7.65 -3.27
N LEU A 42 2.51 -6.36 -2.96
CA LEU A 42 2.93 -5.81 -1.67
C LEU A 42 1.78 -5.66 -0.66
N VAL A 43 0.55 -5.47 -1.15
CA VAL A 43 -0.63 -5.16 -0.33
C VAL A 43 -1.59 -6.33 -0.26
N LYS A 44 -1.92 -7.01 -1.37
CA LYS A 44 -2.89 -8.12 -1.36
C LYS A 44 -2.25 -9.46 -0.99
N SER A 45 -1.10 -9.79 -1.58
CA SER A 45 -0.51 -11.11 -1.40
C SER A 45 -0.05 -11.37 0.04
N ARG A 46 -0.17 -12.63 0.47
CA ARG A 46 0.33 -13.16 1.75
C ARG A 46 1.61 -13.99 1.51
N PRO A 47 2.46 -14.19 2.52
CA PRO A 47 2.39 -13.64 3.88
C PRO A 47 2.81 -12.16 3.97
N ARG A 48 2.45 -11.49 5.08
CA ARG A 48 2.91 -10.15 5.45
C ARG A 48 3.15 -10.07 6.96
N ASN A 49 4.20 -9.36 7.36
CA ASN A 49 4.55 -9.03 8.75
C ASN A 49 4.58 -7.51 8.97
N TYR A 50 3.86 -6.77 8.12
CA TYR A 50 3.71 -5.32 8.14
C TYR A 50 2.28 -4.97 7.77
N SER A 51 1.84 -3.82 8.24
CA SER A 51 0.55 -3.21 7.96
C SER A 51 0.70 -2.16 6.87
N ILE A 52 -0.36 -2.00 6.08
CA ILE A 52 -0.46 -1.00 5.03
C ILE A 52 -1.75 -0.22 5.27
N ILE A 53 -1.66 1.10 5.34
CA ILE A 53 -2.81 1.98 5.10
C ILE A 53 -2.77 2.32 3.61
N ALA A 54 -3.86 2.06 2.89
CA ALA A 54 -3.92 2.22 1.45
C ALA A 54 -5.01 3.21 1.06
N MET A 55 -4.63 4.27 0.36
CA MET A 55 -5.58 5.15 -0.29
C MET A 55 -5.77 4.72 -1.74
N LEU A 56 -6.96 4.23 -2.06
CA LEU A 56 -7.35 3.91 -3.43
C LEU A 56 -7.89 5.18 -4.08
N THR A 57 -7.30 5.59 -5.20
CA THR A 57 -7.70 6.78 -5.93
C THR A 57 -8.18 6.40 -7.33
N ALA A 58 -9.06 7.23 -7.89
CA ALA A 58 -9.36 7.26 -9.31
C ALA A 58 -9.19 8.71 -9.80
N LEU A 59 -7.95 9.17 -9.92
CA LEU A 59 -7.58 10.56 -10.24
C LEU A 59 -7.61 10.85 -11.75
N LYS A 60 -8.51 10.21 -12.53
CA LYS A 60 -8.74 10.67 -13.90
C LYS A 60 -9.22 12.14 -13.85
N PRO A 61 -8.59 13.07 -14.60
CA PRO A 61 -8.84 14.51 -14.52
C PRO A 61 -10.32 14.91 -14.67
N GLN A 62 -11.13 14.07 -15.31
CA GLN A 62 -12.57 14.29 -15.50
C GLN A 62 -13.41 14.18 -14.21
N ARG A 63 -12.83 13.78 -13.06
CA ARG A 63 -13.53 13.66 -11.77
C ARG A 63 -12.80 14.37 -10.62
N GLN A 64 -12.33 15.59 -10.82
CA GLN A 64 -11.82 16.46 -9.73
C GLN A 64 -12.90 16.79 -8.69
N ARG A 65 -13.34 15.81 -7.90
CA ARG A 65 -14.24 16.00 -6.77
C ARG A 65 -13.43 16.56 -5.61
N THR A 66 -13.83 17.73 -5.12
CA THR A 66 -13.19 18.45 -3.99
C THR A 66 -12.93 17.53 -2.79
N VAL A 67 -13.83 16.59 -2.52
CA VAL A 67 -13.73 15.62 -1.42
C VAL A 67 -12.49 14.72 -1.53
N CYS A 68 -12.14 14.24 -2.74
CA CYS A 68 -10.97 13.38 -2.91
C CYS A 68 -9.66 14.16 -2.71
N LYS A 69 -9.65 15.44 -3.10
CA LYS A 69 -8.52 16.33 -2.85
C LYS A 69 -8.32 16.58 -1.36
N GLN A 70 -9.39 16.91 -0.63
CA GLN A 70 -9.32 17.11 0.83
C GLN A 70 -8.87 15.83 1.56
N ALA A 71 -9.40 14.66 1.17
CA ALA A 71 -8.97 13.39 1.74
C ALA A 71 -7.49 13.10 1.48
N TYR A 72 -6.98 13.44 0.29
CA TYR A 72 -5.55 13.32 -0.03
C TYR A 72 -4.69 14.23 0.86
N GLU A 73 -5.09 15.48 1.07
CA GLU A 73 -4.38 16.44 1.92
C GLU A 73 -4.26 15.92 3.37
N GLU A 74 -5.35 15.41 3.94
CA GLU A 74 -5.34 14.80 5.29
C GLU A 74 -4.50 13.51 5.33
N TYR A 75 -4.56 12.71 4.27
CA TYR A 75 -3.75 11.49 4.17
C TYR A 75 -2.25 11.79 4.14
N GLU A 76 -1.85 12.86 3.45
CA GLU A 76 -0.45 13.32 3.41
C GLU A 76 0.01 13.84 4.77
N ILE A 77 -0.84 14.58 5.50
CA ILE A 77 -0.55 15.00 6.88
C ILE A 77 -0.34 13.78 7.78
N LEU A 78 -1.21 12.78 7.70
CA LEU A 78 -1.10 11.56 8.50
C LEU A 78 0.18 10.77 8.18
N ALA A 79 0.47 10.56 6.90
CA ALA A 79 1.66 9.83 6.46
C ALA A 79 2.97 10.53 6.85
N ASN A 80 3.01 11.87 6.76
CA ASN A 80 4.14 12.66 7.24
C ASN A 80 4.27 12.57 8.76
N SER A 81 3.17 12.67 9.49
CA SER A 81 3.16 12.56 10.95
C SER A 81 3.71 11.21 11.42
N TRP A 82 3.37 10.11 10.73
CA TRP A 82 3.96 8.80 10.98
C TRP A 82 5.47 8.77 10.70
N ARG A 83 5.90 9.30 9.55
CA ARG A 83 7.32 9.33 9.15
C ARG A 83 8.22 10.02 10.17
N TYR A 84 7.74 11.10 10.78
CA TYR A 84 8.50 11.88 11.77
C TYR A 84 8.22 11.46 13.22
N SER A 85 7.36 10.45 13.44
CA SER A 85 7.08 9.92 14.76
C SER A 85 8.27 9.15 15.32
N GLN A 86 8.45 9.21 16.65
CA GLN A 86 9.42 8.36 17.37
C GLN A 86 9.09 6.86 17.26
N GLN A 87 7.85 6.52 16.86
CA GLN A 87 7.40 5.14 16.68
C GLN A 87 7.62 4.61 15.25
N TYR A 88 8.21 5.42 14.35
CA TYR A 88 8.45 5.04 12.97
C TYR A 88 9.20 3.70 12.87
N SER A 89 8.65 2.77 12.09
CA SER A 89 9.17 1.41 11.97
C SER A 89 8.78 0.77 10.64
N SER A 90 9.36 -0.40 10.35
CA SER A 90 9.01 -1.23 9.19
C SER A 90 7.69 -2.00 9.35
N GLN A 91 6.90 -1.70 10.38
CA GLN A 91 5.63 -2.38 10.66
C GLN A 91 4.42 -1.68 10.04
N LEU A 92 4.54 -0.43 9.58
CA LEU A 92 3.43 0.33 9.01
C LEU A 92 3.92 1.21 7.86
N PHE A 93 3.24 1.11 6.71
CA PHE A 93 3.51 1.95 5.55
C PHE A 93 2.22 2.56 4.98
N PHE A 94 2.37 3.74 4.39
CA PHE A 94 1.31 4.45 3.69
C PHE A 94 1.51 4.29 2.19
N VAL A 95 0.50 3.80 1.50
CA VAL A 95 0.53 3.61 0.05
C VAL A 95 -0.65 4.29 -0.62
N MET A 96 -0.49 4.62 -1.89
CA MET A 96 -1.61 4.98 -2.76
C MET A 96 -1.49 4.23 -4.07
N THR A 97 -2.63 3.91 -4.67
CA THR A 97 -2.68 3.36 -6.03
C THR A 97 -3.80 4.03 -6.80
N ASP A 98 -3.50 4.45 -8.02
CA ASP A 98 -4.51 4.95 -8.95
C ASP A 98 -5.06 3.72 -9.68
N ILE A 99 -6.31 3.38 -9.38
CA ILE A 99 -6.97 2.25 -10.01
C ILE A 99 -7.85 2.84 -11.10
N ASP A 100 -7.44 2.62 -12.35
CA ASP A 100 -8.30 2.90 -13.51
C ASP A 100 -9.60 2.11 -13.38
N GLU A 101 -10.74 2.70 -13.73
CA GLU A 101 -12.07 2.04 -13.62
C GLU A 101 -12.14 0.68 -14.33
N ASP A 102 -11.27 0.43 -15.30
CA ASP A 102 -11.20 -0.80 -16.07
C ASP A 102 -10.55 -1.97 -15.28
N GLU A 103 -9.87 -1.68 -14.15
CA GLU A 103 -9.44 -2.67 -13.15
C GLU A 103 -10.43 -2.78 -11.98
N MET A 104 -11.72 -2.69 -12.33
CA MET A 104 -12.89 -2.81 -11.45
C MET A 104 -12.91 -4.08 -10.57
N ASP A 105 -12.08 -5.06 -10.88
CA ASP A 105 -11.96 -6.32 -10.13
C ASP A 105 -11.46 -6.08 -8.69
N VAL A 106 -10.67 -5.03 -8.42
CA VAL A 106 -10.24 -4.69 -7.05
C VAL A 106 -11.37 -4.04 -6.24
N PHE A 107 -12.16 -3.15 -6.85
CA PHE A 107 -13.34 -2.54 -6.22
C PHE A 107 -14.46 -3.56 -5.99
N GLN A 108 -14.70 -4.45 -6.97
CA GLN A 108 -15.68 -5.53 -6.87
C GLN A 108 -15.28 -6.58 -5.83
N GLN A 109 -14.01 -6.98 -5.76
CA GLN A 109 -13.51 -7.90 -4.73
C GLN A 109 -13.57 -7.31 -3.31
N LEU A 110 -13.58 -5.97 -3.19
CA LEU A 110 -13.69 -5.26 -1.92
C LEU A 110 -15.12 -4.78 -1.61
N HIS A 111 -16.11 -5.08 -2.47
CA HIS A 111 -17.50 -4.56 -2.39
C HIS A 111 -17.58 -3.03 -2.23
N LEU A 112 -16.70 -2.28 -2.90
CA LEU A 112 -16.60 -0.83 -2.75
C LEU A 112 -17.38 -0.11 -3.85
N THR A 113 -18.39 0.69 -3.47
CA THR A 113 -19.24 1.49 -4.37
C THR A 113 -18.90 2.99 -4.37
N THR A 114 -17.90 3.43 -3.60
CA THR A 114 -17.52 4.85 -3.46
C THR A 114 -16.00 5.05 -3.37
N CYS A 115 -15.50 6.10 -4.03
CA CYS A 115 -14.08 6.42 -4.29
C CYS A 115 -13.19 6.73 -3.06
N ASN A 116 -13.67 6.63 -1.81
CA ASN A 116 -12.85 6.93 -0.63
C ASN A 116 -13.20 5.98 0.52
N ARG A 117 -12.31 5.04 0.84
CA ARG A 117 -12.19 4.40 2.17
C ARG A 117 -10.73 4.06 2.45
N PHE A 118 -10.30 4.36 3.68
CA PHE A 118 -9.01 3.96 4.26
C PHE A 118 -8.97 2.47 4.59
#